data_AF-A0A920U1H9-F1
#
_entry.id   AF-A0A920U1H9-F1
#
_cell.length_a   1.000
_cell.length_b   1.000
_cell.length_c   1.000
_cell.angle_alpha   90.00
_cell.angle_beta   90.00
_cell.angle_gamma   90.00
#
_symmetry.space_group_name_H-M   'P 1'
#
loop_
_entity.id
_entity.type
_entity.pdbx_description
1 polymer ?
#
loop_
_entity_poly.entity_id
_entity_poly.type
_entity_poly.pdbx_seq_one_letter_code
_entity_poly.pdbx_strand_id
1 'polypeptide(L)'
;MPVNQWGQARLPGREWAKAAIELQIGSVLGLDVMAAAEAIVRVANTRMAGPIRLVSIERGFDPKNFAAMPSGGCGALHAGALIKEVGLKSALIPRFPGINSALGCTIADMRHDFVQTVNSLLDDLIYRNWIGASAT
;
A
#
# COMPACT_ATOMS: atom_id res chain seq x y z
N MET A 1 24.24 -17.72 15.84
CA MET A 1 23.43 -18.20 14.70
C MET A 1 23.22 -17.03 13.74
N PRO A 2 23.26 -17.21 12.42
CA PRO A 2 22.97 -16.12 11.48
C PRO A 2 21.55 -15.58 11.71
N VAL A 3 21.40 -14.26 11.69
CA VAL A 3 20.12 -13.56 11.82
C VAL A 3 19.53 -13.26 10.45
N ASN A 4 18.20 -13.28 10.33
CA ASN A 4 17.52 -12.88 9.10
C ASN A 4 17.39 -11.34 9.03
N GLN A 5 16.82 -10.85 7.93
CA GLN A 5 16.54 -9.42 7.69
C GLN A 5 15.59 -8.76 8.73
N TRP A 6 15.03 -9.54 9.66
CA TRP A 6 14.15 -9.11 10.74
C TRP A 6 14.80 -9.25 12.13
N GLY A 7 16.11 -9.56 12.19
CA GLY A 7 16.83 -9.73 13.46
C GLY A 7 16.52 -11.03 14.20
N GLN A 8 15.76 -11.94 13.59
CA GLN A 8 15.39 -13.23 14.18
C GLN A 8 16.36 -14.34 13.76
N ALA A 9 16.37 -15.44 14.51
CA ALA A 9 17.13 -16.64 14.12
C ALA A 9 16.73 -17.11 12.71
N ARG A 10 17.72 -17.35 11.84
CA ARG A 10 17.51 -17.81 10.47
C ARG A 10 16.99 -19.24 10.45
N LEU A 11 15.68 -19.41 10.24
CA LEU A 11 15.04 -20.71 9.98
C LEU A 11 15.39 -21.23 8.55
N PRO A 12 15.28 -22.54 8.28
CA PRO A 12 15.51 -23.15 6.95
C PRO A 12 14.40 -22.82 5.92
N GLY A 13 13.87 -21.60 5.95
CA GLY A 13 12.63 -21.22 5.25
C GLY A 13 12.69 -21.33 3.73
N ARG A 14 13.88 -21.38 3.11
CA ARG A 14 13.99 -21.51 1.65
C ARG A 14 13.53 -22.88 1.15
N GLU A 15 13.95 -23.95 1.80
CA GLU A 15 13.60 -25.31 1.36
C GLU A 15 12.13 -25.62 1.66
N TRP A 16 11.62 -25.15 2.79
CA TRP A 16 10.19 -25.25 3.08
C TRP A 16 9.32 -24.44 2.12
N ALA A 17 9.75 -23.23 1.73
CA ALA A 17 9.04 -22.43 0.73
C ALA A 17 9.03 -23.11 -0.64
N LYS A 18 10.17 -23.67 -1.08
CA LYS A 18 10.23 -24.43 -2.33
C LYS A 18 9.30 -25.63 -2.31
N ALA A 19 9.35 -26.44 -1.26
CA ALA A 19 8.50 -27.63 -1.13
C ALA A 19 7.00 -27.25 -1.14
N ALA A 20 6.62 -26.16 -0.46
CA ALA A 20 5.25 -25.67 -0.45
C ALA A 20 4.81 -25.18 -1.84
N ILE A 21 5.65 -24.41 -2.55
CA ILE A 21 5.34 -23.90 -3.89
C ILE A 21 5.21 -25.06 -4.90
N GLU A 22 6.14 -26.01 -4.85
CA GLU A 22 6.11 -27.20 -5.71
C GLU A 22 4.81 -27.99 -5.49
N LEU A 23 4.49 -28.32 -4.23
CA LEU A 23 3.31 -29.14 -3.91
C LEU A 23 1.98 -28.43 -4.23
N GLN A 24 1.88 -27.14 -3.94
CA GLN A 24 0.59 -26.41 -4.02
C GLN A 24 0.32 -25.82 -5.40
N ILE A 25 1.37 -25.56 -6.20
CA ILE A 25 1.26 -24.81 -7.45
C ILE A 25 2.00 -25.52 -8.58
N GLY A 26 3.28 -25.84 -8.38
CA GLY A 26 4.15 -26.45 -9.41
C GLY A 26 3.56 -27.74 -9.96
N SER A 27 3.37 -28.74 -9.09
CA SER A 27 2.83 -30.05 -9.44
C SER A 27 1.38 -29.99 -9.98
N VAL A 28 0.55 -29.07 -9.49
CA VAL A 28 -0.85 -28.91 -9.94
C VAL A 28 -0.93 -28.32 -11.35
N LEU A 29 -0.03 -27.39 -11.68
CA LEU A 29 -0.01 -26.67 -12.96
C LEU A 29 1.00 -27.23 -13.96
N GLY A 30 1.78 -28.26 -13.59
CA GLY A 30 2.87 -28.80 -14.41
C GLY A 30 4.02 -27.81 -14.62
N LEU A 31 4.30 -26.96 -13.63
CA LEU A 31 5.36 -25.95 -13.67
C LEU A 31 6.52 -26.35 -12.75
N ASP A 32 7.75 -26.04 -13.17
CA ASP A 32 8.91 -26.06 -12.28
C ASP A 32 8.72 -25.08 -11.11
N VAL A 33 9.27 -25.41 -9.94
CA VAL A 33 9.17 -24.62 -8.70
C VAL A 33 9.53 -23.14 -8.90
N MET A 34 10.55 -22.83 -9.70
CA MET A 34 10.97 -21.44 -9.93
C MET A 34 10.01 -20.72 -10.88
N ALA A 35 9.50 -21.40 -11.90
CA ALA A 35 8.47 -20.87 -12.80
C ALA A 35 7.16 -20.60 -12.05
N ALA A 36 6.78 -21.50 -11.14
CA ALA A 36 5.64 -21.32 -10.24
C ALA A 36 5.86 -20.12 -9.32
N ALA A 37 7.03 -19.99 -8.69
CA ALA A 37 7.36 -18.85 -7.83
C ALA A 37 7.30 -17.51 -8.59
N GLU A 38 7.83 -17.46 -9.81
CA GLU A 38 7.74 -16.26 -10.67
C GLU A 38 6.27 -15.92 -10.99
N ALA A 39 5.46 -16.93 -11.32
CA ALA A 39 4.04 -16.74 -11.60
C ALA A 39 3.29 -16.15 -10.39
N ILE A 40 3.59 -16.60 -9.17
CA ILE A 40 3.02 -16.03 -7.93
C ILE A 40 3.32 -14.53 -7.84
N VAL A 41 4.59 -14.15 -8.01
CA VAL A 41 5.03 -12.75 -7.92
C VAL A 41 4.36 -11.92 -9.02
N ARG A 42 4.29 -12.43 -10.24
CA ARG A 42 3.63 -11.75 -11.37
C ARG A 42 2.15 -11.52 -11.10
N VAL A 43 1.42 -12.54 -10.64
CA VAL A 43 -0.01 -12.40 -10.29
C VAL A 43 -0.20 -11.39 -9.16
N ALA A 44 0.67 -11.42 -8.13
CA ALA A 44 0.62 -10.45 -7.05
C ALA A 44 0.81 -9.02 -7.56
N ASN A 45 1.80 -8.78 -8.43
CA ASN A 45 2.05 -7.46 -9.02
C ASN A 45 0.85 -6.97 -9.84
N THR A 46 0.29 -7.83 -10.68
CA THR A 46 -0.89 -7.49 -11.51
C THR A 46 -2.10 -7.16 -10.66
N ARG A 47 -2.33 -7.90 -9.57
CA ARG A 47 -3.41 -7.62 -8.62
C ARG A 47 -3.22 -6.29 -7.89
N MET A 48 -1.98 -5.88 -7.62
CA MET A 48 -1.68 -4.57 -7.03
C MET A 48 -1.79 -3.42 -8.04
N ALA A 49 -1.38 -3.64 -9.30
CA ALA A 49 -1.38 -2.61 -10.33
C ALA A 49 -2.79 -2.13 -10.71
N GLY A 50 -3.78 -3.04 -10.73
CA GLY A 50 -5.18 -2.73 -11.08
C GLY A 50 -5.79 -1.60 -10.24
N PRO A 51 -5.87 -1.75 -8.90
CA PRO A 51 -6.40 -0.72 -8.02
C PRO A 51 -5.67 0.63 -8.11
N ILE A 52 -4.34 0.63 -8.29
CA ILE A 52 -3.56 1.87 -8.43
C ILE A 52 -3.99 2.64 -9.69
N ARG A 53 -4.18 1.94 -10.81
CA ARG A 53 -4.68 2.56 -12.05
C ARG A 53 -6.10 3.07 -11.87
N LEU A 54 -6.98 2.26 -11.26
CA LEU A 54 -8.38 2.59 -11.06
C LEU A 54 -8.54 3.88 -10.24
N VAL A 55 -7.95 3.95 -9.05
CA VAL A 55 -8.08 5.13 -8.17
C VAL A 55 -7.47 6.39 -8.79
N SER A 56 -6.42 6.23 -9.61
CA SER A 56 -5.81 7.35 -10.33
C SER A 56 -6.79 7.91 -11.37
N ILE A 57 -7.37 7.03 -12.19
CA ILE A 57 -8.31 7.41 -13.25
C ILE A 57 -9.62 7.98 -12.68
N GLU A 58 -10.17 7.39 -11.62
CA GLU A 58 -11.39 7.87 -10.96
C GLU A 58 -11.23 9.30 -10.41
N ARG A 59 -10.01 9.69 -10.05
CA ARG A 59 -9.67 11.05 -9.61
C ARG A 59 -9.21 11.98 -10.74
N GLY A 60 -9.21 11.51 -12.00
CA GLY A 60 -8.78 12.27 -13.17
C GLY A 60 -7.26 12.41 -13.31
N PHE A 61 -6.47 11.56 -12.63
CA PHE A 61 -5.01 11.61 -12.66
C PHE A 61 -4.41 10.58 -13.62
N ASP A 62 -3.45 11.04 -14.45
CA ASP A 62 -2.58 10.15 -15.23
C ASP A 62 -1.41 9.65 -14.35
N PRO A 63 -1.29 8.32 -14.10
CA PRO A 63 -0.20 7.75 -13.29
C PRO A 63 1.21 8.13 -13.75
N LYS A 64 1.42 8.45 -15.03
CA LYS A 64 2.73 8.86 -15.57
C LYS A 64 3.26 10.16 -14.96
N ASN A 65 2.39 10.97 -14.37
CA ASN A 65 2.76 12.21 -13.72
C ASN A 65 3.14 12.03 -12.24
N PHE A 66 3.07 10.80 -11.71
CA PHE A 66 3.28 10.52 -10.29
C PHE A 66 4.44 9.56 -10.04
N ALA A 67 5.03 9.71 -8.86
CA ALA A 67 5.94 8.73 -8.28
C ALA A 67 5.17 7.87 -7.27
N ALA A 68 5.41 6.56 -7.26
CA ALA A 68 4.94 5.71 -6.16
C ALA A 68 5.78 5.96 -4.91
N MET A 69 5.14 5.87 -3.74
CA MET A 69 5.79 5.87 -2.44
C MET A 69 5.44 4.57 -1.72
N PRO A 70 6.10 3.43 -2.03
CA PRO A 70 5.80 2.16 -1.41
C PRO A 70 6.07 2.23 0.09
N SER A 71 5.06 1.85 0.86
CA SER A 71 5.08 1.80 2.32
C SER A 71 4.88 0.37 2.81
N GLY A 72 5.24 0.09 4.07
CA GLY A 72 5.17 -1.24 4.67
C GLY A 72 6.39 -2.12 4.40
N GLY A 73 6.42 -3.29 5.05
CA GLY A 73 7.60 -4.16 5.05
C GLY A 73 7.94 -4.77 3.69
N CYS A 74 6.93 -5.01 2.83
CA CYS A 74 7.10 -5.64 1.52
C CYS A 74 6.92 -4.69 0.34
N GLY A 75 6.40 -3.47 0.55
CA GLY A 75 6.00 -2.58 -0.55
C GLY A 75 7.14 -2.27 -1.53
N ALA A 76 8.35 -2.05 -1.01
CA ALA A 76 9.53 -1.74 -1.82
C ALA A 76 9.95 -2.91 -2.74
N LEU A 77 9.63 -4.15 -2.40
CA LEU A 77 9.97 -5.34 -3.21
C LEU A 77 9.25 -5.32 -4.57
N HIS A 78 8.08 -4.71 -4.63
CA HIS A 78 7.22 -4.68 -5.82
C HIS A 78 7.37 -3.40 -6.64
N ALA A 79 8.14 -2.42 -6.16
CA ALA A 79 8.23 -1.08 -6.75
C ALA A 79 8.61 -1.11 -8.24
N GLY A 80 9.63 -1.89 -8.61
CA GLY A 80 10.09 -1.97 -10.00
C GLY A 80 9.05 -2.55 -10.95
N ALA A 81 8.30 -3.56 -10.51
CA ALA A 81 7.20 -4.13 -11.28
C ALA A 81 6.03 -3.15 -11.40
N LEU A 82 5.64 -2.52 -10.29
CA LEU A 82 4.55 -1.55 -10.26
C LEU A 82 4.82 -0.32 -11.12
N ILE A 83 6.06 0.17 -11.17
CA ILE A 83 6.43 1.27 -12.09
C ILE A 83 6.05 0.92 -13.53
N LYS A 84 6.43 -0.29 -13.97
CA LYS A 84 6.16 -0.76 -15.34
C LYS A 84 4.68 -1.09 -15.55
N GLU A 85 4.08 -1.82 -14.61
CA GLU A 85 2.71 -2.31 -14.72
C GLU A 85 1.66 -1.24 -14.50
N VAL A 86 1.94 -0.15 -13.79
CA VAL A 86 1.01 0.99 -13.64
C VAL A 86 1.33 2.09 -14.65
N GLY A 87 2.59 2.21 -15.08
CA GLY A 87 3.07 3.32 -15.91
C GLY A 87 3.44 4.55 -15.07
N LEU A 88 3.99 4.35 -13.88
CA LEU A 88 4.44 5.44 -13.01
C LEU A 88 5.77 6.01 -13.51
N LYS A 89 6.07 7.27 -13.14
CA LYS A 89 7.34 7.91 -13.50
C LYS A 89 8.53 7.30 -12.76
N SER A 90 8.37 7.07 -11.47
CA SER A 90 9.41 6.62 -10.57
C SER A 90 8.82 6.07 -9.27
N ALA A 91 9.68 5.59 -8.38
CA ALA A 91 9.31 5.32 -6.99
C ALA A 91 10.28 6.01 -6.04
N LEU A 92 9.75 6.57 -4.96
CA LEU A 92 10.50 7.08 -3.82
C LEU A 92 10.38 6.06 -2.69
N ILE A 93 11.49 5.44 -2.32
CA ILE A 93 11.53 4.47 -1.22
C ILE A 93 11.97 5.20 0.06
N PRO A 94 11.12 5.31 1.09
CA PRO A 94 11.52 5.88 2.38
C PRO A 94 12.69 5.10 2.98
N ARG A 95 13.52 5.74 3.81
CA ARG A 95 14.64 5.08 4.52
C ARG A 95 14.16 3.89 5.36
N PHE A 96 12.97 4.01 5.94
CA PHE A 96 12.37 2.99 6.80
C PHE A 96 10.93 2.67 6.33
N PRO A 97 10.77 1.98 5.19
CA PRO A 97 9.46 1.78 4.59
C PRO A 97 8.55 0.93 5.49
N GLY A 98 9.13 -0.01 6.25
CA GLY A 98 8.41 -0.91 7.17
C GLY A 98 7.73 -0.23 8.36
N ILE A 99 8.15 0.97 8.75
CA ILE A 99 7.61 1.71 9.91
C ILE A 99 7.01 3.06 9.53
N ASN A 100 6.82 3.32 8.24
CA ASN A 100 6.38 4.61 7.74
C ASN A 100 4.99 5.04 8.27
N SER A 101 4.09 4.10 8.57
CA SER A 101 2.80 4.41 9.22
C SER A 101 2.97 4.93 10.65
N ALA A 102 3.81 4.29 11.46
CA ALA A 102 4.12 4.73 12.83
C ALA A 102 4.82 6.10 12.84
N LEU A 103 5.70 6.34 11.87
CA LEU A 103 6.32 7.65 11.69
C LEU A 103 5.25 8.72 11.41
N GLY A 104 4.28 8.43 10.54
CA GLY A 104 3.15 9.31 10.25
C GLY A 104 2.38 9.72 11.51
N CYS A 105 2.08 8.77 12.41
CA CYS A 105 1.42 9.06 13.68
C CYS A 105 2.24 9.95 14.61
N THR A 106 3.58 9.88 14.53
CA THR A 106 4.48 10.63 15.41
C THR A 106 4.63 12.09 14.97
N ILE A 107 4.55 12.35 13.67
CA ILE A 107 4.73 13.71 13.10
C ILE A 107 3.41 14.42 12.81
N ALA A 108 2.27 13.74 12.94
CA ALA A 108 0.96 14.32 12.69
C ALA A 108 0.63 15.36 13.78
N ASP A 109 0.12 16.51 13.35
CA ASP A 109 -0.37 17.53 14.27
C ASP A 109 -1.62 17.05 15.01
N MET A 110 -1.78 17.51 16.25
CA MET A 110 -3.03 17.32 16.99
C MET A 110 -4.11 18.19 16.37
N ARG A 111 -5.18 17.56 15.87
CA ARG A 111 -6.32 18.21 15.23
C ARG A 111 -7.62 17.62 15.76
N HIS A 112 -8.56 18.50 16.12
CA HIS A 112 -9.93 18.13 16.44
C HIS A 112 -10.86 18.70 15.38
N ASP A 113 -11.53 17.81 14.65
CA ASP A 113 -12.54 18.17 13.65
C ASP A 113 -13.94 17.92 14.25
N PHE A 114 -14.73 18.97 14.39
CA PHE A 114 -16.14 18.89 14.81
C PHE A 114 -17.04 19.02 13.57
N VAL A 115 -18.01 18.11 13.44
CA VAL A 115 -18.96 18.11 12.32
C VAL A 115 -20.38 18.05 12.88
N GLN A 116 -21.23 18.99 12.46
CA GLN A 116 -22.65 18.99 12.79
C GLN A 116 -23.46 19.05 11.49
N THR A 117 -24.34 18.06 11.28
CA THR A 117 -25.28 18.07 10.16
C THR A 117 -26.43 19.01 10.48
N VAL A 118 -26.72 19.94 9.56
CA VAL A 118 -27.90 20.81 9.62
C VAL A 118 -28.79 20.47 8.44
N ASN A 119 -30.09 20.28 8.72
CA ASN A 119 -31.11 20.11 7.69
C ASN A 119 -32.06 21.30 7.76
N SER A 120 -31.83 22.28 6.89
CA SER A 120 -32.65 23.48 6.73
C SER A 120 -32.69 23.87 5.26
N LEU A 121 -33.60 24.77 4.89
CA LEU A 121 -33.54 25.38 3.56
C LEU A 121 -32.24 26.18 3.45
N LEU A 122 -31.69 26.25 2.23
CA LEU A 122 -30.45 26.99 1.97
C LEU A 122 -30.59 28.48 2.34
N ASP A 123 -31.77 29.04 2.09
CA ASP A 123 -32.10 30.43 2.37
C ASP A 123 -32.15 30.74 3.89
N ASP A 124 -32.34 29.72 4.73
CA ASP A 124 -32.42 29.84 6.19
C ASP A 124 -31.04 29.72 6.88
N LEU A 125 -29.97 29.41 6.13
CA LEU A 125 -28.60 29.30 6.68
C LEU A 125 -28.00 30.69 6.94
N ILE A 126 -28.16 31.19 8.18
CA ILE A 126 -27.51 32.43 8.62
C ILE A 126 -26.08 32.12 9.11
N TYR A 127 -25.08 32.72 8.45
CA TYR A 127 -23.63 32.52 8.66
C TYR A 127 -23.11 32.76 10.10
N ARG A 128 -23.92 33.33 11.01
CA ARG A 128 -23.47 33.87 12.31
C ARG A 128 -23.43 32.87 13.48
N ASN A 129 -23.96 31.65 13.35
CA ASN A 129 -24.04 30.70 14.48
C ASN A 129 -22.91 29.64 14.54
N TRP A 130 -21.91 29.72 13.67
CA TRP A 130 -21.05 28.55 13.40
C TRP A 130 -19.68 28.51 14.09
N ILE A 131 -19.19 29.58 14.72
CA ILE A 131 -17.79 29.64 15.21
C ILE A 131 -17.65 29.79 16.74
N GLY A 132 -18.63 29.38 17.56
CA GLY A 132 -18.44 29.54 19.01
C GLY A 132 -19.47 28.99 20.01
N ALA A 133 -20.51 28.26 19.60
CA ALA A 133 -21.56 27.84 20.53
C ALA A 133 -21.29 26.52 21.28
N SER A 134 -20.14 25.87 21.11
CA SER A 134 -19.80 24.60 21.79
C SER A 134 -18.55 24.65 22.67
N ALA A 135 -18.17 25.84 23.16
CA ALA A 135 -17.08 26.02 24.11
C ALA A 135 -17.58 26.63 25.43
N THR A 136 -18.50 25.91 26.09
CA THR A 136 -18.72 25.92 27.55
C THR A 136 -19.33 24.60 27.95
#